data_AF-A0A8J2ER21-F1
#
_entry.id   AF-A0A8J2ER21-F1
#
_cell.length_a   1.000
_cell.length_b   1.000
_cell.length_c   1.000
_cell.angle_alpha   90.00
_cell.angle_beta   90.00
_cell.angle_gamma   90.00
#
_symmetry.space_group_name_H-M   'P 1'
#
loop_
_entity.id
_entity.type
_entity.pdbx_description
1 polymer ?
#
loop_
_entity_poly.entity_id
_entity_poly.type
_entity_poly.pdbx_seq_one_letter_code
_entity_poly.pdbx_strand_id
1 'polypeptide(L)'
;GETSSRALDAETAKLRADTEARLQQKEERLRQRLAEQERELRSDFRDEKERLCSELELLREKYEVAKEGLELRDAEIDQKTRALSDLMTGIRSATALNDGLHQASHLQQQNTSSALGIARARAEAVLASCGTCSDGEAGHSSRRKLSANEECGGSSSSTALHHTTSGTPSGRRESATAGGFLAASGATRAGVATQARTMSPSPSLVMQRQRQLKEQVALL
;
A
#
# COMPACT_ATOMS: atom_id res chain seq x y z
N GLY A 1 57.74 -40.51 90.90
CA GLY A 1 58.35 -40.59 89.56
C GLY A 1 57.36 -41.18 88.59
N GLU A 2 57.60 -42.42 88.16
CA GLU A 2 56.94 -43.09 87.02
C GLU A 2 55.39 -43.08 87.02
N THR A 3 54.75 -43.27 88.19
CA THR A 3 53.29 -43.24 88.33
C THR A 3 52.69 -41.88 87.93
N SER A 4 53.42 -40.79 88.16
CA SER A 4 53.00 -39.44 87.77
C SER A 4 53.15 -39.20 86.27
N SER A 5 54.13 -39.83 85.60
CA SER A 5 54.26 -39.76 84.13
C SER A 5 53.06 -40.44 83.49
N ARG A 6 52.81 -41.71 83.83
CA ARG A 6 51.74 -42.51 83.21
C ARG A 6 50.34 -41.89 83.38
N ALA A 7 50.10 -41.14 84.44
CA ALA A 7 48.88 -40.36 84.62
C ALA A 7 48.77 -39.21 83.60
N LEU A 8 49.82 -38.41 83.43
CA LEU A 8 49.88 -37.32 82.44
C LEU A 8 49.86 -37.84 81.00
N ASP A 9 50.50 -38.99 80.73
CA ASP A 9 50.47 -39.66 79.44
C ASP A 9 49.05 -40.11 79.07
N ALA A 10 48.29 -40.67 80.05
CA ALA A 10 46.88 -41.03 79.87
C ALA A 10 45.95 -39.81 79.73
N GLU A 11 46.19 -38.75 80.50
CA GLU A 11 45.38 -37.53 80.45
C GLU A 11 45.58 -36.75 79.14
N THR A 12 46.82 -36.67 78.64
CA THR A 12 47.11 -36.07 77.33
C THR A 12 46.60 -36.92 76.16
N ALA A 13 46.64 -38.25 76.26
CA ALA A 13 46.00 -39.14 75.28
C ALA A 13 44.48 -38.95 75.22
N LYS A 14 43.82 -38.84 76.39
CA LYS A 14 42.38 -38.53 76.46
C LYS A 14 42.06 -37.16 75.87
N LEU A 15 42.85 -36.12 76.21
CA LEU A 15 42.65 -34.78 75.68
C LEU A 15 42.75 -34.75 74.15
N ARG A 16 43.72 -35.47 73.57
CA ARG A 16 43.85 -35.63 72.11
C ARG A 16 42.60 -36.26 71.50
N ALA A 17 42.16 -37.40 72.01
CA ALA A 17 40.95 -38.07 71.53
C ALA A 17 39.69 -37.17 71.62
N ASP A 18 39.52 -36.45 72.74
CA ASP A 18 38.41 -35.48 72.91
C ASP A 18 38.52 -34.32 71.90
N THR A 19 39.72 -33.84 71.55
CA THR A 19 39.90 -32.81 70.51
C THR A 19 39.69 -33.34 69.10
N GLU A 20 40.17 -34.55 68.79
CA GLU A 20 40.02 -35.21 67.49
C GLU A 20 38.54 -35.49 67.18
N ALA A 21 37.79 -36.05 68.14
CA ALA A 21 36.35 -36.26 68.01
C ALA A 21 35.57 -34.94 67.81
N ARG A 22 35.98 -33.86 68.50
CA ARG A 22 35.39 -32.51 68.31
C ARG A 22 35.74 -31.89 66.96
N LEU A 23 36.90 -32.19 66.39
CA LEU A 23 37.28 -31.75 65.05
C LEU A 23 36.54 -32.55 63.98
N GLN A 24 36.52 -33.88 64.08
CA GLN A 24 35.75 -34.76 63.18
C GLN A 24 34.27 -34.38 63.13
N GLN A 25 33.62 -34.14 64.29
CA GLN A 25 32.22 -33.69 64.34
C GLN A 25 32.03 -32.31 63.68
N LYS A 26 33.01 -31.40 63.77
CA LYS A 26 32.95 -30.10 63.08
C LYS A 26 33.13 -30.26 61.57
N GLU A 27 34.09 -31.06 61.12
CA GLU A 27 34.29 -31.34 59.70
C GLU A 27 33.06 -32.01 59.09
N GLU A 28 32.45 -32.98 59.76
CA GLU A 28 31.25 -33.66 59.27
C GLU A 28 30.08 -32.67 59.12
N ARG A 29 29.83 -31.81 60.13
CA ARG A 29 28.82 -30.74 60.03
C ARG A 29 29.10 -29.73 58.92
N LEU A 30 30.37 -29.45 58.63
CA LEU A 30 30.76 -28.59 57.50
C LEU A 30 30.56 -29.30 56.15
N ARG A 31 30.91 -30.58 56.04
CA ARG A 31 30.65 -31.42 54.85
C ARG A 31 29.15 -31.55 54.57
N GLN A 32 28.34 -31.76 55.61
CA GLN A 32 26.88 -31.80 55.51
C GLN A 32 26.32 -30.47 54.98
N ARG A 33 26.69 -29.33 55.58
CA ARG A 33 26.27 -27.99 55.12
C ARG A 33 26.70 -27.66 53.70
N LEU A 34 27.93 -27.98 53.32
CA LEU A 34 28.40 -27.80 51.94
C LEU A 34 27.61 -28.67 50.96
N ALA A 35 27.32 -29.92 51.31
CA ALA A 35 26.50 -30.81 50.49
C ALA A 35 25.00 -30.40 50.47
N GLU A 36 24.51 -29.66 51.45
CA GLU A 36 23.18 -29.03 51.45
C GLU A 36 23.17 -27.82 50.50
N GLN A 37 24.09 -26.88 50.67
CA GLN A 37 24.25 -25.70 49.79
C GLN A 37 24.51 -26.08 48.33
N GLU A 38 25.30 -27.13 48.07
CA GLU A 38 25.49 -27.65 46.71
C GLU A 38 24.22 -28.27 46.12
N ARG A 39 23.30 -28.82 46.92
CA ARG A 39 22.01 -29.34 46.41
C ARG A 39 21.02 -28.21 46.15
N GLU A 40 20.98 -27.23 47.05
CA GLU A 40 20.17 -26.02 46.98
C GLU A 40 20.51 -25.22 45.71
N LEU A 41 21.76 -24.79 45.56
CA LEU A 41 22.24 -24.10 44.35
C LEU A 41 22.00 -24.90 43.06
N ARG A 42 22.20 -26.24 43.09
CA ARG A 42 21.91 -27.10 41.94
C ARG A 42 20.41 -27.24 41.65
N SER A 43 19.51 -26.93 42.58
CA SER A 43 18.07 -26.81 42.30
C SER A 43 17.76 -25.45 41.73
N ASP A 44 18.19 -24.36 42.37
CA ASP A 44 17.96 -23.00 41.89
C ASP A 44 18.42 -22.84 40.42
N PHE A 45 19.58 -23.39 40.06
CA PHE A 45 20.09 -23.41 38.68
C PHE A 45 19.34 -24.33 37.70
N ARG A 46 18.59 -25.34 38.15
CA ARG A 46 17.65 -26.10 37.31
C ARG A 46 16.35 -25.33 37.15
N ASP A 47 15.80 -24.85 38.26
CA ASP A 47 14.46 -24.29 38.34
C ASP A 47 14.41 -22.96 37.55
N GLU A 48 15.43 -22.11 37.67
CA GLU A 48 15.59 -20.89 36.84
C GLU A 48 15.93 -21.24 35.37
N LYS A 49 16.62 -22.36 35.09
CA LYS A 49 16.86 -22.80 33.71
C LYS A 49 15.55 -23.27 33.04
N GLU A 50 14.74 -24.07 33.73
CA GLU A 50 13.45 -24.55 33.23
C GLU A 50 12.46 -23.39 33.02
N ARG A 51 12.50 -22.40 33.92
CA ARG A 51 11.82 -21.12 33.73
C ARG A 51 12.30 -20.39 32.47
N LEU A 52 13.61 -20.17 32.30
CA LEU A 52 14.16 -19.46 31.14
C LEU A 52 13.89 -20.20 29.82
N CYS A 53 13.91 -21.54 29.82
CA CYS A 53 13.45 -22.33 28.68
C CYS A 53 11.97 -22.06 28.36
N SER A 54 11.10 -22.03 29.37
CA SER A 54 9.67 -21.73 29.21
C SER A 54 9.41 -20.31 28.68
N GLU A 55 10.14 -19.31 29.20
CA GLU A 55 10.06 -17.92 28.72
C GLU A 55 10.56 -17.78 27.27
N LEU A 56 11.60 -18.51 26.87
CA LEU A 56 12.10 -18.54 25.49
C LEU A 56 11.16 -19.26 24.52
N GLU A 57 10.52 -20.34 24.94
CA GLU A 57 9.52 -21.06 24.12
C GLU A 57 8.28 -20.18 23.86
N LEU A 58 7.77 -19.50 24.91
CA LEU A 58 6.67 -18.53 24.78
C LEU A 58 7.05 -17.33 23.89
N LEU A 59 8.29 -16.84 23.98
CA LEU A 59 8.77 -15.75 23.12
C LEU A 59 8.90 -16.20 21.65
N ARG A 60 9.33 -17.44 21.42
CA ARG A 60 9.41 -18.04 20.08
C ARG A 60 8.03 -18.23 19.45
N GLU A 61 7.05 -18.71 20.21
CA GLU A 61 5.66 -18.83 19.74
C GLU A 61 5.10 -17.45 19.34
N LYS A 62 5.27 -16.44 20.20
CA LYS A 62 4.87 -15.05 19.90
C LYS A 62 5.57 -14.48 18.66
N TYR A 63 6.84 -14.84 18.43
CA TYR A 63 7.57 -14.44 17.22
C TYR A 63 6.98 -15.08 15.95
N GLU A 64 6.71 -16.39 15.95
CA GLU A 64 6.13 -17.06 14.77
C GLU A 64 4.70 -16.56 14.48
N VAL A 65 3.87 -16.33 15.51
CA VAL A 65 2.53 -15.71 15.35
C VAL A 65 2.63 -14.29 14.79
N ALA A 66 3.58 -13.48 15.25
CA ALA A 66 3.81 -12.15 14.69
C ALA A 66 4.29 -12.21 13.23
N LYS A 67 5.12 -13.19 12.88
CA LYS A 67 5.61 -13.44 11.52
C LYS A 67 4.51 -13.91 10.57
N GLU A 68 3.70 -14.91 10.93
CA GLU A 68 2.49 -15.28 10.16
C GLU A 68 1.55 -14.08 9.99
N GLY A 69 1.40 -13.25 11.03
CA GLY A 69 0.63 -12.01 11.00
C GLY A 69 1.15 -10.99 9.98
N LEU A 70 2.47 -10.85 9.84
CA LEU A 70 3.10 -9.98 8.84
C LEU A 70 2.94 -10.55 7.42
N GLU A 71 3.23 -11.83 7.21
CA GLU A 71 3.08 -12.49 5.90
C GLU A 71 1.64 -12.39 5.37
N LEU A 72 0.64 -12.51 6.24
CA LEU A 72 -0.78 -12.29 5.90
C LEU A 72 -1.12 -10.83 5.59
N ARG A 73 -0.44 -9.86 6.20
CA ARG A 73 -0.64 -8.42 5.91
C ARG A 73 -0.01 -8.01 4.60
N ASP A 74 1.20 -8.50 4.31
CA ASP A 74 1.85 -8.25 3.02
C ASP A 74 1.02 -8.82 1.88
N ALA A 75 0.49 -10.04 2.02
CA ALA A 75 -0.45 -10.63 1.06
C ALA A 75 -1.75 -9.80 0.89
N GLU A 76 -2.30 -9.22 1.97
CA GLU A 76 -3.47 -8.33 1.93
C GLU A 76 -3.17 -7.02 1.19
N ILE A 77 -1.98 -6.43 1.41
CA ILE A 77 -1.48 -5.24 0.73
C ILE A 77 -1.28 -5.52 -0.76
N ASP A 78 -0.68 -6.66 -1.10
CA ASP A 78 -0.43 -7.07 -2.48
C ASP A 78 -1.75 -7.27 -3.25
N GLN A 79 -2.74 -7.93 -2.64
CA GLN A 79 -4.08 -8.09 -3.22
C GLN A 79 -4.77 -6.74 -3.46
N LYS A 80 -4.71 -5.82 -2.48
CA LYS A 80 -5.29 -4.47 -2.60
C LYS A 80 -4.58 -3.64 -3.67
N THR A 81 -3.26 -3.73 -3.77
CA THR A 81 -2.45 -3.00 -4.75
C THR A 81 -2.77 -3.46 -6.18
N ARG A 82 -2.96 -4.77 -6.40
CA ARG A 82 -3.40 -5.32 -7.69
C ARG A 82 -4.81 -4.82 -8.04
N ALA A 83 -5.77 -4.92 -7.11
CA ALA A 83 -7.14 -4.44 -7.33
C ALA A 83 -7.21 -2.92 -7.63
N LEU A 84 -6.35 -2.10 -7.02
CA LEU A 84 -6.22 -0.67 -7.34
C LEU A 84 -5.61 -0.43 -8.74
N SER A 85 -4.65 -1.25 -9.16
CA SER A 85 -4.08 -1.22 -10.52
C SER A 85 -5.11 -1.59 -11.59
N ASP A 86 -5.92 -2.62 -11.33
CA ASP A 86 -7.01 -3.05 -12.20
C ASP A 86 -8.09 -1.96 -12.31
N LEU A 87 -8.48 -1.36 -11.19
CA LEU A 87 -9.42 -0.22 -11.15
C LEU A 87 -8.88 0.99 -11.93
N MET A 88 -7.62 1.37 -11.74
CA MET A 88 -6.99 2.47 -12.48
C MET A 88 -6.89 2.19 -13.99
N THR A 89 -6.72 0.92 -14.38
CA THR A 89 -6.73 0.50 -15.79
C THR A 89 -8.15 0.59 -16.36
N GLY A 90 -9.16 0.14 -15.61
CA GLY A 90 -10.57 0.29 -15.96
C GLY A 90 -10.97 1.76 -16.17
N ILE A 91 -10.63 2.64 -15.21
CA ILE A 91 -10.87 4.09 -15.31
C ILE A 91 -10.25 4.67 -16.58
N ARG A 92 -8.97 4.40 -16.85
CA ARG A 92 -8.28 4.88 -18.06
C ARG A 92 -8.96 4.41 -19.35
N SER A 93 -9.41 3.16 -19.40
CA SER A 93 -10.12 2.62 -20.57
C SER A 93 -11.50 3.27 -20.77
N ALA A 94 -12.22 3.58 -19.68
CA ALA A 94 -13.50 4.26 -19.72
C ALA A 94 -13.37 5.73 -20.16
N THR A 95 -12.34 6.45 -19.68
CA THR A 95 -12.01 7.80 -20.14
C THR A 95 -11.69 7.82 -21.63
N ALA A 96 -10.78 6.95 -22.09
CA ALA A 96 -10.41 6.88 -23.50
C ALA A 96 -11.60 6.53 -24.43
N LEU A 97 -12.51 5.66 -23.97
CA LEU A 97 -13.76 5.37 -24.68
C LEU A 97 -14.68 6.60 -24.75
N ASN A 98 -14.85 7.31 -23.63
CA ASN A 98 -15.68 8.52 -23.56
C ASN A 98 -15.15 9.63 -24.48
N ASP A 99 -13.83 9.86 -24.47
CA ASP A 99 -13.19 10.85 -25.33
C ASP A 99 -13.35 10.49 -26.82
N GLY A 100 -13.22 9.20 -27.16
CA GLY A 100 -13.50 8.68 -28.50
C GLY A 100 -14.96 8.86 -28.94
N LEU A 101 -15.92 8.68 -28.03
CA LEU A 101 -17.35 8.93 -28.29
C LEU A 101 -17.63 10.42 -28.51
N HIS A 102 -17.03 11.31 -27.73
CA HIS A 102 -17.13 12.76 -27.97
C HIS A 102 -16.51 13.17 -29.31
N GLN A 103 -15.34 12.63 -29.65
CA GLN A 103 -14.68 12.91 -30.94
C GLN A 103 -15.52 12.41 -32.12
N ALA A 104 -16.10 11.21 -32.03
CA ALA A 104 -17.00 10.66 -33.05
C ALA A 104 -18.27 11.51 -33.20
N SER A 105 -18.90 11.93 -32.09
CA SER A 105 -20.07 12.83 -32.10
C SER A 105 -19.74 14.18 -32.74
N HIS A 106 -18.58 14.77 -32.44
CA HIS A 106 -18.14 16.03 -33.02
C HIS A 106 -17.91 15.92 -34.54
N LEU A 107 -17.22 14.86 -34.99
CA LEU A 107 -17.04 14.59 -36.41
C LEU A 107 -18.38 14.34 -37.14
N GLN A 108 -19.34 13.67 -36.50
CA GLN A 108 -20.68 13.48 -37.05
C GLN A 108 -21.45 14.82 -37.18
N GLN A 109 -21.34 15.72 -36.21
CA GLN A 109 -21.92 17.08 -36.29
C GLN A 109 -21.27 17.92 -37.39
N GLN A 110 -19.95 17.83 -37.57
CA GLN A 110 -19.24 18.50 -38.67
C GLN A 110 -19.64 17.93 -40.05
N ASN A 111 -19.74 16.61 -40.18
CA ASN A 111 -20.13 15.97 -41.43
C ASN A 111 -21.59 16.23 -41.80
N THR A 112 -22.51 16.24 -40.84
CA THR A 112 -23.93 16.56 -41.08
C THR A 112 -24.15 18.04 -41.43
N SER A 113 -23.47 18.97 -40.76
CA SER A 113 -23.54 20.40 -41.11
C SER A 113 -22.91 20.70 -42.48
N SER A 114 -21.79 20.05 -42.83
CA SER A 114 -21.20 20.10 -44.17
C SER A 114 -22.15 19.53 -45.24
N ALA A 115 -22.76 18.37 -45.00
CA ALA A 115 -23.74 17.77 -45.91
C ALA A 115 -24.99 18.66 -46.10
N LEU A 116 -25.48 19.30 -45.04
CA LEU A 116 -26.57 20.29 -45.11
C LEU A 116 -26.16 21.53 -45.92
N GLY A 117 -24.92 22.02 -45.74
CA GLY A 117 -24.38 23.12 -46.54
C GLY A 117 -24.30 22.77 -48.03
N ILE A 118 -23.82 21.57 -48.38
CA ILE A 118 -23.76 21.08 -49.77
C ILE A 118 -25.16 20.87 -50.35
N ALA A 119 -26.09 20.29 -49.59
CA ALA A 119 -27.48 20.11 -50.00
C ALA A 119 -28.18 21.46 -50.25
N ARG A 120 -27.96 22.43 -49.36
CA ARG A 120 -28.46 23.80 -49.50
C ARG A 120 -27.87 24.51 -50.73
N ALA A 121 -26.56 24.48 -50.91
CA ALA A 121 -25.91 25.09 -52.08
C ALA A 121 -26.38 24.45 -53.40
N ARG A 122 -26.66 23.15 -53.41
CA ARG A 122 -27.28 22.46 -54.56
C ARG A 122 -28.73 22.91 -54.78
N ALA A 123 -29.54 23.05 -53.73
CA ALA A 123 -30.90 23.55 -53.84
C ALA A 123 -30.95 25.00 -54.33
N GLU A 124 -30.07 25.86 -53.82
CA GLU A 124 -29.92 27.26 -54.25
C GLU A 124 -29.45 27.34 -55.72
N ALA A 125 -28.53 26.46 -56.15
CA ALA A 125 -28.10 26.36 -57.55
C ALA A 125 -29.21 25.86 -58.49
N VAL A 126 -30.04 24.90 -58.06
CA VAL A 126 -31.21 24.44 -58.82
C VAL A 126 -32.30 25.52 -58.90
N LEU A 127 -32.56 26.24 -57.81
CA LEU A 127 -33.50 27.37 -57.83
C LEU A 127 -33.00 28.50 -58.75
N ALA A 128 -31.69 28.76 -58.78
CA ALA A 128 -31.09 29.71 -59.71
C ALA A 128 -31.20 29.26 -61.17
N SER A 129 -30.98 27.97 -61.49
CA SER A 129 -31.09 27.47 -62.87
C SER A 129 -32.53 27.30 -63.35
N CYS A 130 -33.50 27.07 -62.45
CA CYS A 130 -34.93 27.10 -62.77
C CYS A 130 -35.52 28.52 -62.81
N GLY A 131 -34.78 29.54 -62.34
CA GLY A 131 -35.25 30.93 -62.27
C GLY A 131 -35.40 31.63 -63.63
N THR A 132 -34.83 31.09 -64.71
CA THR A 132 -34.84 31.70 -66.05
C THR A 132 -35.95 31.13 -66.95
N CYS A 133 -37.17 31.00 -66.43
CA CYS A 133 -38.33 30.44 -67.15
C CYS A 133 -39.66 31.17 -66.83
N SER A 134 -39.65 32.49 -66.63
CA SER A 134 -40.87 33.33 -66.51
C SER A 134 -40.62 34.82 -66.78
N ASP A 135 -40.45 35.19 -68.05
CA ASP A 135 -40.82 36.55 -68.50
C ASP A 135 -42.33 36.53 -68.80
N GLY A 136 -43.15 37.22 -68.00
CA GLY A 136 -44.59 36.97 -67.96
C GLY A 136 -45.48 37.98 -67.22
N GLU A 137 -45.17 39.29 -67.36
CA GLU A 137 -46.03 40.47 -67.13
C GLU A 137 -46.81 40.68 -65.80
N ALA A 138 -46.92 41.98 -65.43
CA ALA A 138 -47.78 42.58 -64.39
C ALA A 138 -47.65 42.04 -62.92
N GLY A 139 -47.41 42.86 -61.89
CA GLY A 139 -47.15 44.30 -61.80
C GLY A 139 -48.26 45.10 -61.10
N HIS A 140 -48.34 45.05 -59.77
CA HIS A 140 -49.10 46.02 -58.95
C HIS A 140 -48.48 46.27 -57.56
N SER A 141 -48.80 47.43 -56.97
CA SER A 141 -48.07 48.02 -55.83
C SER A 141 -48.51 47.54 -54.45
N SER A 142 -47.55 47.52 -53.50
CA SER A 142 -47.74 48.10 -52.16
C SER A 142 -46.44 48.31 -51.38
N ARG A 143 -45.85 49.50 -51.49
CA ARG A 143 -44.72 49.97 -50.66
C ARG A 143 -45.27 50.57 -49.36
N ARG A 144 -45.32 49.81 -48.26
CA ARG A 144 -45.72 50.30 -46.92
C ARG A 144 -44.50 50.49 -46.00
N LYS A 145 -44.55 51.45 -45.07
CA LYS A 145 -43.40 51.95 -44.27
C LYS A 145 -43.40 51.44 -42.83
N LEU A 146 -42.18 51.20 -42.31
CA LEU A 146 -41.64 51.54 -40.98
C LEU A 146 -42.50 51.36 -39.71
N SER A 147 -42.10 50.40 -38.87
CA SER A 147 -41.78 50.58 -37.43
C SER A 147 -40.85 49.40 -37.05
N ALA A 148 -39.73 49.49 -36.32
CA ALA A 148 -39.28 50.42 -35.27
C ALA A 148 -40.09 50.27 -33.96
N ASN A 149 -39.56 49.46 -33.05
CA ASN A 149 -39.80 49.53 -31.61
C ASN A 149 -38.54 48.99 -30.91
N GLU A 150 -37.88 49.85 -30.14
CA GLU A 150 -36.83 49.49 -29.18
C GLU A 150 -37.45 49.35 -27.78
N GLU A 151 -36.62 49.06 -26.76
CA GLU A 151 -36.97 49.00 -25.33
C GLU A 151 -37.94 47.86 -24.93
N CYS A 152 -37.88 47.27 -23.73
CA CYS A 152 -36.87 47.30 -22.66
C CYS A 152 -36.91 45.92 -21.94
N GLY A 153 -35.93 45.52 -21.12
CA GLY A 153 -34.70 46.18 -20.72
C GLY A 153 -33.82 45.22 -19.92
N GLY A 154 -32.62 45.65 -19.53
CA GLY A 154 -31.69 44.84 -18.73
C GLY A 154 -31.95 44.91 -17.22
N SER A 155 -31.33 44.00 -16.46
CA SER A 155 -31.09 44.18 -15.03
C SER A 155 -29.79 43.48 -14.64
N SER A 156 -28.80 44.30 -14.28
CA SER A 156 -27.46 43.85 -13.92
C SER A 156 -27.42 43.28 -12.51
N SER A 157 -26.55 42.28 -12.29
CA SER A 157 -25.94 42.07 -10.98
C SER A 157 -24.47 41.69 -11.17
N SER A 158 -23.59 42.46 -10.54
CA SER A 158 -22.14 42.25 -10.57
C SER A 158 -21.61 42.24 -9.16
N THR A 159 -20.93 41.16 -8.79
CA THR A 159 -20.13 41.06 -7.56
C THR A 159 -18.80 40.41 -7.87
N ALA A 160 -17.95 41.12 -8.62
CA ALA A 160 -16.52 40.86 -8.60
C ALA A 160 -15.95 41.44 -7.30
N LEU A 161 -15.36 40.59 -6.44
CA LEU A 161 -14.51 41.04 -5.35
C LEU A 161 -13.05 40.85 -5.73
N HIS A 162 -12.31 41.94 -5.74
CA HIS A 162 -10.85 41.92 -5.84
C HIS A 162 -10.25 41.45 -4.51
N HIS A 163 -9.07 40.83 -4.56
CA HIS A 163 -7.89 41.42 -3.89
C HIS A 163 -6.60 40.97 -4.62
N THR A 164 -5.66 41.91 -4.75
CA THR A 164 -4.27 41.70 -5.20
C THR A 164 -3.39 41.35 -3.98
N THR A 165 -2.06 41.16 -3.96
CA THR A 165 -0.88 41.37 -4.86
C THR A 165 0.25 40.46 -4.27
N SER A 166 1.47 40.22 -4.78
CA SER A 166 2.30 40.57 -5.96
C SER A 166 3.57 39.67 -5.91
N GLY A 167 4.24 39.36 -7.04
CA GLY A 167 5.51 38.61 -6.98
C GLY A 167 6.21 38.27 -8.31
N THR A 168 6.76 39.29 -8.98
CA THR A 168 7.80 39.29 -10.05
C THR A 168 8.32 37.97 -10.68
N PRO A 169 8.46 37.91 -12.03
CA PRO A 169 9.09 36.78 -12.72
C PRO A 169 10.63 36.85 -12.71
N SER A 170 11.28 35.70 -12.91
CA SER A 170 12.66 35.61 -13.39
C SER A 170 12.71 34.57 -14.51
N GLY A 171 13.32 34.91 -15.64
CA GLY A 171 13.41 34.04 -16.81
C GLY A 171 14.85 33.90 -17.28
N ARG A 172 15.17 32.76 -17.89
CA ARG A 172 16.37 32.61 -18.71
C ARG A 172 16.07 31.76 -19.93
N ARG A 173 16.68 32.14 -21.06
CA ARG A 173 16.77 31.33 -22.29
C ARG A 173 17.79 30.20 -22.03
N GLU A 174 17.80 29.12 -22.81
CA GLU A 174 18.43 28.98 -24.13
C GLU A 174 17.89 27.64 -24.71
N SER A 175 17.40 27.43 -25.94
CA SER A 175 17.62 27.93 -27.31
C SER A 175 18.34 26.91 -28.20
N ALA A 176 17.61 26.34 -29.18
CA ALA A 176 18.10 25.49 -30.28
C ALA A 176 18.67 24.10 -29.85
N THR A 177 18.88 23.10 -30.72
CA THR A 177 18.79 23.05 -32.21
C THR A 177 18.25 21.68 -32.67
N ALA A 178 17.93 21.51 -33.96
CA ALA A 178 17.37 20.29 -34.54
C ALA A 178 18.40 19.16 -34.79
N GLY A 179 17.92 17.91 -34.93
CA GLY A 179 18.67 16.81 -35.56
C GLY A 179 18.20 15.40 -35.18
N GLY A 180 18.21 14.46 -36.14
CA GLY A 180 18.11 13.01 -35.89
C GLY A 180 16.82 12.33 -36.38
N PHE A 181 16.89 11.68 -37.55
CA PHE A 181 15.85 10.79 -38.07
C PHE A 181 16.49 9.40 -38.30
N LEU A 182 15.73 8.32 -38.03
CA LEU A 182 16.05 6.91 -38.33
C LEU A 182 17.32 6.26 -37.71
N ALA A 183 17.09 5.18 -36.95
CA ALA A 183 17.78 3.90 -37.18
C ALA A 183 16.94 2.76 -36.56
N ALA A 184 16.95 1.58 -37.19
CA ALA A 184 16.33 0.36 -36.66
C ALA A 184 17.33 -0.81 -36.73
N SER A 185 17.05 -1.88 -35.98
CA SER A 185 17.73 -3.20 -35.90
C SER A 185 18.46 -3.46 -34.58
N GLY A 186 18.12 -4.57 -33.94
CA GLY A 186 18.73 -5.09 -32.72
C GLY A 186 17.96 -6.35 -32.28
N ALA A 187 18.57 -7.52 -32.41
CA ALA A 187 17.82 -8.78 -32.47
C ALA A 187 17.84 -9.63 -31.19
N THR A 188 16.86 -10.55 -31.10
CA THR A 188 16.88 -11.80 -30.32
C THR A 188 17.16 -11.76 -28.81
N ARG A 189 16.11 -12.06 -28.03
CA ARG A 189 16.14 -13.24 -27.14
C ARG A 189 14.74 -13.83 -26.96
N ALA A 190 14.59 -15.10 -27.31
CA ALA A 190 13.35 -15.83 -27.04
C ALA A 190 13.34 -16.29 -25.57
N GLY A 191 12.49 -15.68 -24.74
CA GLY A 191 12.24 -16.10 -23.37
C GLY A 191 11.25 -17.25 -23.33
N VAL A 192 11.65 -18.42 -22.84
CA VAL A 192 10.75 -19.56 -22.62
C VAL A 192 9.85 -19.25 -21.41
N ALA A 193 8.59 -18.92 -21.66
CA ALA A 193 7.62 -18.62 -20.61
C ALA A 193 7.04 -19.90 -20.00
N THR A 194 7.71 -20.47 -19.01
CA THR A 194 7.18 -21.57 -18.19
C THR A 194 5.96 -21.10 -17.38
N GLN A 195 4.76 -21.53 -17.80
CA GLN A 195 3.53 -21.29 -17.03
C GLN A 195 3.50 -22.11 -15.74
N ALA A 196 4.11 -21.59 -14.68
CA ALA A 196 3.83 -22.03 -13.33
C ALA A 196 2.40 -21.62 -12.94
N ARG A 197 1.44 -22.55 -13.03
CA ARG A 197 0.08 -22.35 -12.51
C ARG A 197 0.09 -22.36 -10.98
N THR A 198 0.42 -21.22 -10.38
CA THR A 198 0.20 -20.98 -8.95
C THR A 198 -1.30 -20.94 -8.66
N MET A 199 -1.83 -22.03 -8.12
CA MET A 199 -3.19 -22.07 -7.59
C MET A 199 -3.26 -21.16 -6.37
N SER A 200 -3.80 -19.96 -6.54
CA SER A 200 -4.08 -19.06 -5.42
C SER A 200 -5.17 -19.69 -4.52
N PRO A 201 -4.99 -19.66 -3.19
CA PRO A 201 -6.04 -20.13 -2.28
C PRO A 201 -7.30 -19.27 -2.46
N SER A 202 -8.47 -19.91 -2.41
CA SER A 202 -9.73 -19.20 -2.64
C SER A 202 -9.95 -18.11 -1.58
N PRO A 203 -10.49 -16.92 -1.93
CA PRO A 203 -10.68 -15.82 -0.98
C PRO A 203 -11.49 -16.21 0.27
N SER A 204 -12.38 -17.20 0.16
CA SER A 204 -13.12 -17.81 1.26
C SER A 204 -12.20 -18.39 2.36
N LEU A 205 -11.15 -19.14 1.98
CA LEU A 205 -10.23 -19.78 2.93
C LEU A 205 -9.36 -18.75 3.64
N VAL A 206 -8.91 -17.71 2.93
CA VAL A 206 -8.14 -16.60 3.49
C VAL A 206 -8.97 -15.86 4.55
N MET A 207 -10.22 -15.51 4.22
CA MET A 207 -11.13 -14.84 5.15
C MET A 207 -11.52 -15.71 6.35
N GLN A 208 -11.69 -17.03 6.16
CA GLN A 208 -11.98 -17.97 7.24
C GLN A 208 -10.80 -18.11 8.21
N ARG A 209 -9.57 -18.30 7.71
CA ARG A 209 -8.37 -18.41 8.56
C ARG A 209 -8.03 -17.08 9.25
N GLN A 210 -8.24 -15.94 8.60
CA GLN A 210 -8.10 -14.61 9.23
C GLN A 210 -9.15 -14.36 10.33
N ARG A 211 -10.29 -15.06 10.32
CA ARG A 211 -11.28 -15.01 11.40
C ARG A 211 -10.82 -15.82 12.61
N GLN A 212 -10.40 -17.06 12.38
CA GLN A 212 -9.89 -17.96 13.44
C GLN A 212 -8.67 -17.38 14.17
N LEU A 213 -7.74 -16.75 13.44
CA LEU A 213 -6.58 -16.07 14.06
C LEU A 213 -6.98 -14.87 14.93
N LYS A 214 -8.03 -14.11 14.56
CA LYS A 214 -8.56 -13.03 15.41
C LYS A 214 -9.24 -13.56 16.66
N GLU A 215 -9.90 -14.71 16.56
CA GLU A 215 -10.54 -15.39 17.69
C GLU A 215 -9.50 -15.97 18.66
N GLN A 216 -8.38 -16.52 18.15
CA GLN A 216 -7.25 -16.99 18.97
C GLN A 216 -6.49 -15.85 19.66
N VAL A 217 -6.20 -14.75 18.95
CA VAL A 217 -5.54 -13.56 19.53
C VAL A 217 -6.42 -12.84 20.56
N ALA A 218 -7.73 -13.08 20.58
CA ALA A 218 -8.65 -12.56 21.60
C ALA A 218 -8.80 -13.48 22.84
N LEU A 219 -8.07 -14.60 22.89
CA LEU A 219 -8.10 -15.59 23.98
C LEU A 219 -6.74 -15.71 24.72
N LEU A 220 -5.78 -14.83 24.41
CA LEU A 220 -4.42 -14.75 24.96
C LEU A 220 -4.17 -13.39 25.64
#